data_AF-A0A4U5P4W2-F1
#
_entry.id   AF-A0A4U5P4W2-F1
#
_cell.length_a   1.000
_cell.length_b   1.000
_cell.length_c   1.000
_cell.angle_alpha   90.00
_cell.angle_beta   90.00
_cell.angle_gamma   90.00
#
_symmetry.space_group_name_H-M   'P 1'
#
loop_
_entity.id
_entity.type
_entity.pdbx_description
1 polymer ?
#
loop_
_entity_poly.entity_id
_entity_poly.type
_entity_poly.pdbx_seq_one_letter_code
_entity_poly.pdbx_strand_id
1 'polypeptide(L)'
;MLASSVKLTNLGGYVENPDGSLIRNNAFPDVPPTEQITPGSKELSLSKDIPLNPNNKTFLRLFRPLNPPQNTKLPLIIYFHGGGFVLYSAATLVFHQTCSDMASHFPALVLSVDYRLAPEHRLPAAYEDAMESIKWVQKQVLDINGPSCEPWFKEYLDFSRCFLMGMSAGGNIAYHANLLALNIDIEPLKIIGLILNVPYFSAVTRTESEKRLINDPVFPLAMSEDGFHGVEIFDPAKAKALYDYVKEFVYTTV
;
A
#
# COMPACT_ATOMS: atom_id res chain seq x y z
N MET A 1 12.71 41.73 2.52
CA MET A 1 12.37 41.82 1.09
C MET A 1 13.07 40.69 0.36
N LEU A 2 12.27 39.87 -0.33
CA LEU A 2 12.66 38.87 -1.34
C LEU A 2 13.55 37.70 -0.85
N ALA A 3 12.98 36.81 -0.03
CA ALA A 3 13.34 35.40 -0.12
C ALA A 3 12.54 34.83 -1.30
N SER A 4 13.24 34.72 -2.44
CA SER A 4 12.72 34.20 -3.70
C SER A 4 12.02 32.87 -3.49
N SER A 5 10.78 32.81 -3.95
CA SER A 5 10.01 31.61 -4.25
C SER A 5 10.86 30.64 -5.09
N VAL A 6 11.60 29.75 -4.43
CA VAL A 6 12.05 28.53 -5.09
C VAL A 6 10.77 27.72 -5.27
N LYS A 7 10.21 27.80 -6.48
CA LYS A 7 9.08 26.97 -6.91
C LYS A 7 9.47 25.51 -6.65
N LEU A 8 8.86 24.90 -5.65
CA LEU A 8 8.94 23.47 -5.31
C LEU A 8 8.34 22.55 -6.39
N THR A 9 8.13 23.05 -7.61
CA THR A 9 7.25 22.47 -8.62
C THR A 9 7.83 21.25 -9.36
N ASN A 10 8.96 20.69 -8.94
CA ASN A 10 9.61 19.62 -9.72
C ASN A 10 10.14 18.40 -8.92
N LEU A 11 10.01 18.36 -7.59
CA LEU A 11 10.45 17.20 -6.79
C LEU A 11 9.29 16.26 -6.40
N GLY A 12 8.06 16.79 -6.33
CA GLY A 12 6.92 16.08 -5.73
C GLY A 12 6.01 15.31 -6.67
N GLY A 13 6.30 15.18 -7.97
CA GLY A 13 5.39 14.47 -8.90
C GLY A 13 4.02 15.12 -9.12
N TYR A 14 3.80 16.34 -8.65
CA TYR A 14 2.62 17.17 -8.94
C TYR A 14 2.96 18.66 -8.91
N VAL A 15 2.05 19.46 -9.47
CA VAL A 15 2.04 20.92 -9.39
C VAL A 15 0.74 21.34 -8.71
N GLU A 16 0.83 22.17 -7.68
CA GLU A 16 -0.32 22.76 -7.01
C GLU A 16 -0.77 24.04 -7.74
N ASN A 17 -2.06 24.13 -8.03
CA ASN A 17 -2.70 25.30 -8.61
C ASN A 17 -3.05 26.31 -7.50
N PRO A 18 -3.21 27.62 -7.85
CA PRO A 18 -3.58 28.64 -6.86
C PRO A 18 -4.92 28.39 -6.13
N ASP A 19 -5.80 27.56 -6.68
CA ASP A 19 -7.07 27.17 -6.06
C ASP A 19 -6.96 25.94 -5.13
N GLY A 20 -5.75 25.41 -4.93
CA GLY A 20 -5.46 24.24 -4.12
C GLY A 20 -5.71 22.89 -4.81
N SER A 21 -6.08 22.87 -6.09
CA SER A 21 -6.13 21.64 -6.89
C SER A 21 -4.74 21.20 -7.36
N LEU A 22 -4.56 19.91 -7.67
CA LEU A 22 -3.27 19.37 -8.11
C LEU A 22 -3.30 18.91 -9.57
N ILE A 23 -2.25 19.24 -10.32
CA ILE A 23 -1.90 18.59 -11.58
C ILE A 23 -0.85 17.52 -11.27
N ARG A 24 -1.21 16.25 -11.39
CA ARG A 24 -0.30 15.12 -11.09
C ARG A 24 0.56 14.80 -12.32
N ASN A 25 1.87 14.96 -12.17
CA ASN A 25 2.89 14.62 -13.15
C ASN A 25 3.54 13.29 -12.73
N ASN A 26 2.81 12.20 -12.92
CA ASN A 26 3.22 10.86 -12.46
C ASN A 26 4.62 10.52 -12.99
N ALA A 27 5.60 10.46 -12.09
CA ALA A 27 6.99 10.14 -12.43
C ALA A 27 7.16 8.70 -12.90
N PHE A 28 6.22 7.82 -12.53
CA PHE A 28 6.22 6.41 -12.88
C PHE A 28 4.94 6.07 -13.63
N PRO A 29 5.01 5.26 -14.70
CA PRO A 29 3.83 4.84 -15.44
C PRO A 29 3.02 3.81 -14.64
N ASP A 30 1.75 3.66 -15.00
CA ASP A 30 0.93 2.55 -14.54
C ASP A 30 1.17 1.30 -15.41
N VAL A 31 1.06 0.14 -14.78
CA VAL A 31 1.24 -1.17 -15.41
C VAL A 31 -0.11 -1.89 -15.48
N PRO A 32 -0.48 -2.48 -16.62
CA PRO A 32 -1.69 -3.30 -16.69
C PRO A 32 -1.55 -4.58 -15.85
N PRO A 33 -2.66 -5.16 -15.36
CA PRO A 33 -2.59 -6.43 -14.67
C PRO A 33 -2.24 -7.58 -15.63
N THR A 34 -1.50 -8.57 -15.15
CA THR A 34 -1.14 -9.79 -15.91
C THR A 34 -1.82 -11.03 -15.32
N GLU A 35 -2.93 -11.47 -15.91
CA GLU A 35 -3.72 -12.61 -15.40
C GLU A 35 -3.18 -13.99 -15.82
N GLN A 36 -2.40 -14.04 -16.89
CA GLN A 36 -1.91 -15.29 -17.48
C GLN A 36 -0.43 -15.19 -17.83
N ILE A 37 0.26 -16.33 -17.73
CA ILE A 37 1.67 -16.42 -18.10
C ILE A 37 1.79 -16.32 -19.61
N THR A 38 2.53 -15.32 -20.09
CA THR A 38 2.94 -15.23 -21.48
C THR A 38 4.29 -15.94 -21.68
N PRO A 39 4.50 -16.70 -22.77
CA PRO A 39 5.78 -17.33 -23.06
C PRO A 39 6.93 -16.31 -23.07
N GLY A 40 7.99 -16.57 -22.30
CA GLY A 40 9.14 -15.66 -22.16
C GLY A 40 8.93 -14.52 -21.14
N SER A 41 7.81 -14.51 -20.43
CA SER A 41 7.55 -13.58 -19.34
C SER A 41 8.57 -13.71 -18.21
N LYS A 42 8.98 -12.57 -17.66
CA LYS A 42 9.80 -12.47 -16.44
C LYS A 42 8.96 -12.12 -15.21
N GLU A 43 7.64 -12.20 -15.32
CA GLU A 43 6.74 -11.92 -14.21
C GLU A 43 6.96 -12.90 -13.07
N LEU A 44 7.04 -12.37 -11.85
CA LEU A 44 7.22 -13.17 -10.63
C LEU A 44 5.89 -13.59 -10.01
N SER A 45 4.80 -12.91 -10.41
CA SER A 45 3.45 -13.11 -9.93
C SER A 45 2.44 -12.86 -11.05
N LEU A 46 1.21 -13.35 -10.87
CA LEU A 46 0.05 -12.96 -11.66
C LEU A 46 -0.72 -11.89 -10.90
N SER A 47 -1.38 -10.98 -11.60
CA SER A 47 -2.16 -9.91 -11.00
C SER A 47 -3.47 -9.66 -11.74
N LYS A 48 -4.50 -9.20 -11.04
CA LYS A 48 -5.77 -8.75 -11.62
C LYS A 48 -6.42 -7.61 -10.84
N ASP A 49 -7.22 -6.81 -11.53
CA ASP A 49 -7.96 -5.70 -10.95
C ASP A 49 -9.40 -6.10 -10.63
N ILE A 50 -9.86 -5.74 -9.44
CA ILE A 50 -11.19 -6.05 -8.91
C ILE A 50 -11.82 -4.74 -8.44
N PRO A 51 -13.01 -4.35 -8.94
CA PRO A 51 -13.70 -3.16 -8.43
C PRO A 51 -13.99 -3.28 -6.92
N LEU A 52 -13.61 -2.26 -6.14
CA LEU A 52 -13.95 -2.17 -4.72
C LEU A 52 -15.26 -1.40 -4.55
N ASN A 53 -15.26 -0.15 -4.96
CA ASN A 53 -16.42 0.74 -4.87
C ASN A 53 -16.53 1.60 -6.14
N PRO A 54 -17.46 1.29 -7.05
CA PRO A 54 -17.61 2.02 -8.31
C PRO A 54 -17.94 3.51 -8.13
N ASN A 55 -18.61 3.90 -7.05
CA ASN A 55 -18.95 5.29 -6.78
C ASN A 55 -17.71 6.11 -6.42
N ASN A 56 -16.80 5.50 -5.67
CA ASN A 56 -15.52 6.11 -5.29
C ASN A 56 -14.42 5.88 -6.33
N LYS A 57 -14.71 5.08 -7.38
CA LYS A 57 -13.77 4.64 -8.41
C LYS A 57 -12.53 3.94 -7.84
N THR A 58 -12.67 3.27 -6.69
CA THR A 58 -11.61 2.51 -6.05
C THR A 58 -11.61 1.07 -6.54
N PHE A 59 -10.42 0.47 -6.58
CA PHE A 59 -10.25 -0.92 -6.97
C PHE A 59 -9.17 -1.60 -6.11
N LEU A 60 -9.09 -2.92 -6.24
CA LEU A 60 -8.10 -3.76 -5.61
C LEU A 60 -7.28 -4.42 -6.72
N ARG A 61 -5.96 -4.36 -6.63
CA ARG A 61 -5.10 -5.22 -7.43
C ARG A 61 -4.66 -6.41 -6.61
N LEU A 62 -5.16 -7.58 -6.97
CA LEU A 62 -4.80 -8.84 -6.33
C LEU A 62 -3.62 -9.47 -7.05
N PHE A 63 -2.58 -9.84 -6.31
CA PHE A 63 -1.41 -10.56 -6.78
C PHE A 63 -1.36 -11.97 -6.17
N ARG A 64 -0.91 -12.93 -6.97
CA ARG A 64 -0.67 -14.33 -6.57
C ARG A 64 0.69 -14.77 -7.10
N PRO A 65 1.52 -15.51 -6.32
CA PRO A 65 2.76 -16.08 -6.83
C PRO A 65 2.51 -16.96 -8.06
N LEU A 66 3.44 -16.91 -9.02
CA LEU A 66 3.38 -17.70 -10.25
C LEU A 66 3.30 -19.20 -9.95
N ASN A 67 4.13 -19.65 -9.00
CA ASN A 67 4.26 -21.02 -8.57
C ASN A 67 3.93 -21.11 -7.06
N PRO A 68 2.65 -21.07 -6.67
CA PRO A 68 2.28 -21.19 -5.26
C PRO A 68 2.73 -22.56 -4.72
N PRO A 69 3.22 -22.65 -3.47
CA PRO A 69 3.51 -23.92 -2.83
C PRO A 69 2.32 -24.89 -2.89
N GLN A 70 2.58 -26.14 -3.27
CA GLN A 70 1.53 -27.16 -3.35
C GLN A 70 0.92 -27.44 -1.97
N ASN A 71 -0.38 -27.72 -1.94
CA ASN A 71 -1.14 -28.13 -0.74
C ASN A 71 -1.02 -27.16 0.46
N THR A 72 -0.71 -25.89 0.21
CA THR A 72 -0.52 -24.88 1.26
C THR A 72 -1.40 -23.68 0.98
N LYS A 73 -2.20 -23.26 1.97
CA LYS A 73 -2.91 -21.98 1.93
C LYS A 73 -1.93 -20.85 2.27
N LEU A 74 -2.05 -19.74 1.56
CA LEU A 74 -1.17 -18.59 1.60
C LEU A 74 -1.76 -17.51 2.52
N PRO A 75 -0.93 -16.83 3.32
CA PRO A 75 -1.36 -15.66 4.06
C PRO A 75 -1.78 -14.54 3.09
N LEU A 76 -2.56 -13.58 3.62
CA LEU A 76 -2.99 -12.39 2.88
C LEU A 76 -2.29 -11.15 3.42
N ILE A 77 -1.76 -10.33 2.51
CA ILE A 77 -1.25 -8.99 2.81
C ILE A 77 -2.17 -7.98 2.13
N ILE A 78 -2.93 -7.19 2.91
CA ILE A 78 -3.65 -6.03 2.38
C ILE A 78 -2.66 -4.86 2.39
N TYR A 79 -2.31 -4.38 1.19
CA TYR A 79 -1.24 -3.40 0.99
C TYR A 79 -1.79 -2.02 0.62
N PHE A 80 -1.25 -0.98 1.25
CA PHE A 80 -1.55 0.42 0.94
C PHE A 80 -0.29 1.11 0.41
N HIS A 81 -0.38 1.70 -0.78
CA HIS A 81 0.75 2.36 -1.42
C HIS A 81 1.13 3.69 -0.73
N GLY A 82 2.33 4.17 -1.01
CA GLY A 82 2.81 5.49 -0.56
C GLY A 82 2.39 6.61 -1.51
N GLY A 83 2.91 7.81 -1.27
CA GLY A 83 2.62 8.98 -2.13
C GLY A 83 1.99 10.17 -1.40
N GLY A 84 2.19 10.27 -0.07
CA GLY A 84 1.74 11.41 0.71
C GLY A 84 0.23 11.63 0.70
N PHE A 85 -0.56 10.58 0.44
CA PHE A 85 -2.03 10.62 0.20
C PHE A 85 -2.46 11.34 -1.07
N VAL A 86 -1.53 11.90 -1.84
CA VAL A 86 -1.83 12.79 -2.99
C VAL A 86 -1.41 12.20 -4.32
N LEU A 87 -0.62 11.13 -4.34
CA LEU A 87 -0.04 10.53 -5.54
C LEU A 87 -0.21 9.03 -5.63
N TYR A 88 -0.02 8.56 -6.87
CA TYR A 88 0.12 7.17 -7.27
C TYR A 88 -1.16 6.34 -7.16
N SER A 89 -1.04 5.09 -7.61
CA SER A 89 -2.09 4.10 -7.69
C SER A 89 -1.53 2.72 -7.32
N ALA A 90 -2.39 1.78 -6.98
CA ALA A 90 -2.04 0.35 -6.94
C ALA A 90 -1.46 -0.16 -8.27
N ALA A 91 -1.74 0.52 -9.38
CA ALA A 91 -1.22 0.21 -10.70
C ALA A 91 0.15 0.83 -11.02
N THR A 92 0.61 1.81 -10.25
CA THR A 92 1.87 2.51 -10.51
C THR A 92 3.05 1.56 -10.41
N LEU A 93 3.94 1.59 -11.41
CA LEU A 93 5.04 0.63 -11.63
C LEU A 93 5.80 0.22 -10.36
N VAL A 94 6.23 1.19 -9.55
CA VAL A 94 7.03 0.92 -8.34
C VAL A 94 6.25 0.13 -7.29
N PHE A 95 4.94 0.38 -7.15
CA PHE A 95 4.09 -0.33 -6.21
C PHE A 95 3.62 -1.68 -6.77
N HIS A 96 3.35 -1.74 -8.07
CA HIS A 96 3.07 -2.99 -8.75
C HIS A 96 4.25 -3.98 -8.59
N GLN A 97 5.48 -3.53 -8.87
CA GLN A 97 6.69 -4.35 -8.72
C GLN A 97 6.88 -4.80 -7.28
N THR A 98 6.74 -3.88 -6.32
CA THR A 98 6.82 -4.20 -4.89
C THR A 98 5.82 -5.29 -4.49
N CYS A 99 4.56 -5.21 -4.94
CA CYS A 99 3.55 -6.22 -4.65
C CYS A 99 3.83 -7.57 -5.35
N SER A 100 4.34 -7.53 -6.58
CA SER A 100 4.74 -8.73 -7.33
C SER A 100 5.89 -9.45 -6.64
N ASP A 101 6.91 -8.70 -6.21
CA ASP A 101 8.06 -9.21 -5.46
C ASP A 101 7.62 -9.83 -4.13
N MET A 102 6.76 -9.14 -3.36
CA MET A 102 6.22 -9.67 -2.10
C MET A 102 5.42 -10.95 -2.31
N ALA A 103 4.51 -10.98 -3.29
CA ALA A 103 3.70 -12.15 -3.58
C ALA A 103 4.56 -13.37 -3.93
N SER A 104 5.66 -13.18 -4.67
CA SER A 104 6.55 -14.25 -5.10
C SER A 104 7.47 -14.78 -4.00
N HIS A 105 8.09 -13.88 -3.23
CA HIS A 105 9.14 -14.26 -2.28
C HIS A 105 8.68 -14.45 -0.85
N PHE A 106 7.52 -13.88 -0.50
CA PHE A 106 6.79 -14.20 0.71
C PHE A 106 5.61 -15.16 0.42
N PRO A 107 5.67 -16.05 -0.59
CA PRO A 107 4.53 -16.75 -1.21
C PRO A 107 3.15 -16.42 -0.59
N ALA A 108 2.67 -15.21 -0.84
CA ALA A 108 1.49 -14.64 -0.19
C ALA A 108 0.53 -14.15 -1.26
N LEU A 109 -0.75 -14.08 -0.93
CA LEU A 109 -1.67 -13.25 -1.68
C LEU A 109 -1.44 -11.80 -1.24
N VAL A 110 -1.27 -10.88 -2.21
CA VAL A 110 -1.13 -9.45 -1.92
C VAL A 110 -2.30 -8.71 -2.55
N LEU A 111 -3.11 -8.03 -1.74
CA LEU A 111 -4.24 -7.23 -2.17
C LEU A 111 -3.88 -5.76 -2.03
N SER A 112 -3.39 -5.15 -3.11
CA SER A 112 -3.02 -3.74 -3.15
C SER A 112 -4.26 -2.87 -3.36
N VAL A 113 -4.51 -1.92 -2.46
CA VAL A 113 -5.71 -1.09 -2.46
C VAL A 113 -5.44 0.21 -3.21
N ASP A 114 -6.24 0.50 -4.22
CA ASP A 114 -6.28 1.79 -4.91
C ASP A 114 -7.29 2.70 -4.21
N TYR A 115 -6.79 3.54 -3.31
CA TYR A 115 -7.60 4.39 -2.44
C TYR A 115 -7.73 5.81 -2.99
N ARG A 116 -8.76 6.54 -2.56
CA ARG A 116 -8.99 7.93 -2.98
C ARG A 116 -7.87 8.87 -2.52
N LEU A 117 -7.45 9.76 -3.41
CA LEU A 117 -6.36 10.71 -3.15
C LEU A 117 -6.88 12.09 -2.72
N ALA A 118 -6.09 12.76 -1.88
CA ALA A 118 -6.21 14.18 -1.58
C ALA A 118 -5.61 15.02 -2.74
N PRO A 119 -6.03 16.29 -2.90
CA PRO A 119 -6.97 17.05 -2.08
C PRO A 119 -8.45 16.82 -2.40
N GLU A 120 -8.78 16.13 -3.49
CA GLU A 120 -10.16 15.87 -3.93
C GLU A 120 -10.93 15.05 -2.89
N HIS A 121 -10.22 14.13 -2.23
CA HIS A 121 -10.74 13.30 -1.14
C HIS A 121 -9.77 13.35 0.04
N ARG A 122 -9.84 14.43 0.83
CA ARG A 122 -9.05 14.56 2.06
C ARG A 122 -9.36 13.43 3.05
N LEU A 123 -8.42 13.17 3.96
CA LEU A 123 -8.66 12.26 5.09
C LEU A 123 -9.96 12.67 5.83
N PRO A 124 -10.82 11.71 6.22
CA PRO A 124 -10.53 10.28 6.38
C PRO A 124 -10.83 9.38 5.16
N ALA A 125 -11.04 9.90 3.95
CA ALA A 125 -11.46 9.11 2.78
C ALA A 125 -10.60 7.85 2.52
N ALA A 126 -9.27 7.96 2.57
CA ALA A 126 -8.38 6.81 2.39
C ALA A 126 -8.51 5.76 3.51
N TYR A 127 -8.85 6.16 4.73
CA TYR A 127 -9.10 5.24 5.84
C TYR A 127 -10.44 4.50 5.67
N GLU A 128 -11.45 5.19 5.13
CA GLU A 128 -12.73 4.57 4.77
C GLU A 128 -12.52 3.51 3.68
N ASP A 129 -11.76 3.83 2.63
CA ASP A 129 -11.47 2.90 1.53
C ASP A 129 -10.67 1.68 2.02
N ALA A 130 -9.76 1.88 2.97
CA ALA A 130 -9.07 0.77 3.64
C ALA A 130 -10.03 -0.12 4.42
N MET A 131 -10.97 0.46 5.17
CA MET A 131 -12.00 -0.33 5.85
C MET A 131 -12.96 -1.02 4.88
N GLU A 132 -13.28 -0.41 3.73
CA GLU A 132 -14.03 -1.05 2.65
C GLU A 132 -13.28 -2.27 2.11
N SER A 133 -11.95 -2.20 1.92
CA SER A 133 -11.16 -3.35 1.50
C SER A 133 -11.17 -4.49 2.52
N ILE A 134 -11.10 -4.19 3.82
CA ILE A 134 -11.15 -5.20 4.90
C ILE A 134 -12.52 -5.90 4.90
N LYS A 135 -13.60 -5.13 4.80
CA LYS A 135 -14.97 -5.67 4.70
C LYS A 135 -15.18 -6.46 3.42
N TRP A 136 -14.57 -6.03 2.31
CA TRP A 136 -14.60 -6.78 1.05
C TRP A 136 -13.96 -8.16 1.23
N VAL A 137 -12.76 -8.23 1.84
CA VAL A 137 -12.10 -9.50 2.14
C VAL A 137 -12.96 -10.36 3.07
N GLN A 138 -13.50 -9.80 4.16
CA GLN A 138 -14.40 -10.53 5.07
C GLN A 138 -15.58 -11.16 4.30
N LYS A 139 -16.21 -10.42 3.39
CA LYS A 139 -17.29 -10.94 2.55
C LYS A 139 -16.83 -12.10 1.65
N GLN A 140 -15.64 -12.02 1.06
CA GLN A 140 -15.08 -13.14 0.29
C GLN A 140 -14.89 -14.39 1.16
N VAL A 141 -14.40 -14.20 2.39
CA VAL A 141 -14.17 -15.30 3.34
C VAL A 141 -15.48 -15.93 3.82
N LEU A 142 -16.50 -15.13 4.10
CA LEU A 142 -17.83 -15.63 4.45
C LEU A 142 -18.44 -16.48 3.32
N ASP A 143 -18.10 -16.19 2.07
CA ASP A 143 -18.52 -16.96 0.90
C ASP A 143 -17.41 -17.88 0.35
N ILE A 144 -16.39 -18.27 1.15
CA ILE A 144 -15.17 -18.94 0.64
C ILE A 144 -15.45 -20.19 -0.22
N ASN A 145 -16.54 -20.91 0.06
CA ASN A 145 -16.97 -22.08 -0.71
C ASN A 145 -18.05 -21.79 -1.76
N GLY A 146 -18.63 -20.59 -1.72
CA GLY A 146 -19.70 -20.17 -2.61
C GLY A 146 -19.24 -19.71 -3.99
N PRO A 147 -20.20 -19.25 -4.81
CA PRO A 147 -19.95 -18.84 -6.19
C PRO A 147 -19.50 -17.39 -6.35
N SER A 148 -19.62 -16.55 -5.30
CA SER A 148 -19.25 -15.13 -5.36
C SER A 148 -17.83 -14.88 -4.84
N CYS A 149 -17.21 -15.88 -4.20
CA CYS A 149 -15.82 -15.79 -3.78
C CYS A 149 -14.87 -15.73 -4.96
N GLU A 150 -13.93 -14.79 -4.87
CA GLU A 150 -12.82 -14.64 -5.79
C GLU A 150 -12.06 -15.99 -5.92
N PRO A 151 -11.84 -16.51 -7.14
CA PRO A 151 -11.21 -17.81 -7.38
C PRO A 151 -9.85 -18.04 -6.70
N TRP A 152 -8.93 -17.06 -6.72
CA TRP A 152 -7.63 -17.22 -6.07
C TRP A 152 -7.75 -17.24 -4.54
N PHE A 153 -8.73 -16.54 -3.96
CA PHE A 153 -9.03 -16.65 -2.54
C PHE A 153 -9.56 -18.03 -2.20
N LYS A 154 -10.55 -18.51 -2.95
CA LYS A 154 -11.10 -19.87 -2.78
C LYS A 154 -10.01 -20.95 -2.83
N GLU A 155 -9.10 -20.83 -3.79
CA GLU A 155 -8.04 -21.81 -4.01
C GLU A 155 -6.87 -21.67 -3.03
N TYR A 156 -6.42 -20.45 -2.73
CA TYR A 156 -5.15 -20.21 -2.05
C TYR A 156 -5.25 -19.51 -0.69
N LEU A 157 -6.32 -18.81 -0.34
CA LEU A 157 -6.34 -17.95 0.87
C LEU A 157 -6.36 -18.75 2.18
N ASP A 158 -5.47 -18.37 3.10
CA ASP A 158 -5.55 -18.62 4.53
C ASP A 158 -6.01 -17.34 5.25
N PHE A 159 -7.32 -17.25 5.53
CA PHE A 159 -7.90 -16.06 6.16
C PHE A 159 -7.61 -15.96 7.66
N SER A 160 -6.97 -16.97 8.26
CA SER A 160 -6.49 -16.91 9.65
C SER A 160 -5.18 -16.13 9.78
N ARG A 161 -4.49 -15.87 8.66
CA ARG A 161 -3.22 -15.15 8.59
C ARG A 161 -3.32 -13.96 7.64
N CYS A 162 -4.00 -12.89 8.08
CA CYS A 162 -4.04 -11.62 7.38
C CYS A 162 -3.11 -10.59 8.03
N PHE A 163 -2.42 -9.82 7.19
CA PHE A 163 -1.53 -8.72 7.58
C PHE A 163 -1.99 -7.44 6.91
N LEU A 164 -1.94 -6.32 7.63
CA LEU A 164 -2.05 -4.99 7.03
C LEU A 164 -0.63 -4.44 6.83
N MET A 165 -0.35 -3.98 5.63
CA MET A 165 0.95 -3.42 5.28
C MET A 165 0.79 -2.12 4.54
N GLY A 166 1.72 -1.19 4.76
CA GLY A 166 1.81 -0.04 3.89
C GLY A 166 3.16 0.65 3.99
N MET A 167 3.49 1.36 2.91
CA MET A 167 4.67 2.20 2.85
C MET A 167 4.27 3.66 3.00
N SER A 168 5.04 4.49 3.71
CA SER A 168 4.83 5.94 3.64
C SER A 168 3.43 6.32 4.17
N ALA A 169 2.64 7.10 3.42
CA ALA A 169 1.23 7.38 3.69
C ALA A 169 0.40 6.10 3.81
N GLY A 170 0.69 5.06 3.03
CA GLY A 170 0.07 3.76 3.17
C GLY A 170 0.35 3.10 4.51
N GLY A 171 1.51 3.32 5.12
CA GLY A 171 1.80 2.86 6.47
C GLY A 171 0.92 3.55 7.51
N ASN A 172 0.64 4.84 7.33
CA ASN A 172 -0.34 5.57 8.14
C ASN A 172 -1.76 5.00 7.95
N ILE A 173 -2.17 4.72 6.71
CA ILE A 173 -3.46 4.08 6.41
C ILE A 173 -3.56 2.72 7.10
N ALA A 174 -2.55 1.86 6.97
CA ALA A 174 -2.52 0.54 7.60
C ALA A 174 -2.69 0.62 9.12
N TYR A 175 -1.99 1.58 9.76
CA TYR A 175 -2.10 1.82 11.19
C TYR A 175 -3.53 2.24 11.61
N HIS A 176 -4.11 3.24 10.95
CA HIS A 176 -5.45 3.72 11.28
C HIS A 176 -6.55 2.71 10.93
N ALA A 177 -6.43 2.01 9.80
CA ALA A 177 -7.35 0.93 9.42
C ALA A 177 -7.37 -0.19 10.46
N ASN A 178 -6.22 -0.55 11.03
CA ASN A 178 -6.17 -1.52 12.13
C ASN A 178 -6.94 -1.03 13.36
N LEU A 179 -6.72 0.21 13.79
CA LEU A 179 -7.43 0.78 14.94
C LEU A 179 -8.95 0.79 14.72
N LEU A 180 -9.39 1.08 13.49
CA LEU A 180 -10.80 1.03 13.12
C LEU A 180 -11.34 -0.41 13.09
N ALA A 181 -10.56 -1.36 12.57
CA ALA A 181 -10.92 -2.78 12.52
C ALA A 181 -11.10 -3.39 13.92
N LEU A 182 -10.34 -2.94 14.92
CA LEU A 182 -10.52 -3.36 16.32
C LEU A 182 -11.90 -3.00 16.91
N ASN A 183 -12.62 -2.07 16.28
CA ASN A 183 -13.93 -1.61 16.75
C ASN A 183 -15.12 -2.27 16.01
N ILE A 184 -14.86 -3.23 15.12
CA ILE A 184 -15.90 -3.94 14.38
C ILE A 184 -15.64 -5.45 14.40
N ASP A 185 -16.68 -6.23 14.18
CA ASP A 185 -16.54 -7.68 14.00
C ASP A 185 -16.11 -7.98 12.56
N ILE A 186 -14.87 -8.46 12.41
CA ILE A 186 -14.31 -8.91 11.14
C ILE A 186 -14.27 -10.43 11.00
N GLU A 187 -14.83 -11.19 11.95
CA GLU A 187 -14.80 -12.65 11.86
C GLU A 187 -15.48 -13.16 10.56
N PRO A 188 -14.97 -14.26 9.99
CA PRO A 188 -13.87 -15.10 10.47
C PRO A 188 -12.47 -14.65 10.03
N LEU A 189 -12.32 -13.48 9.37
CA LEU A 189 -11.03 -12.94 8.97
C LEU A 189 -10.22 -12.52 10.21
N LYS A 190 -8.94 -12.90 10.27
CA LYS A 190 -8.04 -12.54 11.38
C LYS A 190 -6.88 -11.70 10.89
N ILE A 191 -6.81 -10.46 11.36
CA ILE A 191 -5.62 -9.61 11.20
C ILE A 191 -4.67 -9.93 12.35
N ILE A 192 -3.52 -10.53 12.04
CA ILE A 192 -2.55 -11.03 13.02
C ILE A 192 -1.25 -10.21 13.05
N GLY A 193 -1.11 -9.23 12.17
CA GLY A 193 0.10 -8.41 12.11
C GLY A 193 -0.03 -7.13 11.31
N LEU A 194 0.86 -6.18 11.64
CA LEU A 194 1.00 -4.87 11.02
C LEU A 194 2.43 -4.70 10.53
N ILE A 195 2.61 -4.35 9.25
CA ILE A 195 3.91 -4.08 8.65
C ILE A 195 3.94 -2.63 8.18
N LEU A 196 4.55 -1.77 8.99
CA LEU A 196 4.60 -0.33 8.75
C LEU A 196 5.97 0.05 8.18
N ASN A 197 6.08 0.12 6.85
CA ASN A 197 7.31 0.49 6.18
C ASN A 197 7.42 2.02 6.10
N VAL A 198 8.33 2.62 6.87
CA VAL A 198 8.54 4.08 6.95
C VAL A 198 7.23 4.88 7.04
N PRO A 199 6.35 4.60 8.02
CA PRO A 199 5.01 5.17 8.05
C PRO A 199 5.05 6.70 8.21
N TYR A 200 4.16 7.38 7.50
CA TYR A 200 4.09 8.84 7.47
C TYR A 200 3.32 9.39 8.67
N PHE A 201 4.02 10.07 9.57
CA PHE A 201 3.44 10.70 10.75
C PHE A 201 4.03 12.09 10.95
N SER A 202 3.26 12.99 11.54
CA SER A 202 3.80 14.29 11.95
C SER A 202 3.08 14.81 13.17
N ALA A 203 3.59 15.94 13.65
CA ALA A 203 3.08 16.67 14.77
C ALA A 203 3.31 18.16 14.50
N VAL A 204 2.53 19.01 15.19
CA VAL A 204 2.70 20.46 15.16
C VAL A 204 4.12 20.87 15.60
N THR A 205 4.70 20.14 16.58
CA THR A 205 6.05 20.39 17.06
C THR A 205 7.06 19.60 16.24
N ARG A 206 8.05 20.30 15.68
CA ARG A 206 9.13 19.68 14.91
C ARG A 206 10.09 18.90 15.78
N THR A 207 10.33 17.66 15.40
CA THR A 207 11.38 16.77 15.89
C THR A 207 12.77 17.24 15.45
N GLU A 208 13.81 16.75 16.12
CA GLU A 208 15.20 17.08 15.76
C GLU A 208 15.60 16.50 14.38
N SER A 209 15.03 15.37 13.98
CA SER A 209 15.22 14.82 12.62
C SER A 209 14.68 15.76 11.54
N GLU A 210 13.49 16.34 11.73
CA GLU A 210 12.90 17.29 10.77
C GLU A 210 13.74 18.56 10.65
N LYS A 211 14.26 19.08 11.77
CA LYS A 211 15.15 20.25 11.76
C LYS A 211 16.47 19.96 11.03
N ARG A 212 17.06 18.78 11.26
CA ARG A 212 18.33 18.36 10.66
C ARG A 212 18.22 18.11 9.15
N LEU A 213 17.08 17.62 8.68
CA LEU A 213 16.84 17.22 7.28
C LEU A 213 16.04 18.26 6.49
N ILE A 214 16.09 19.53 6.88
CA ILE A 214 15.29 20.60 6.26
C ILE A 214 15.48 20.72 4.73
N ASN A 215 16.68 20.41 4.24
CA ASN A 215 17.06 20.48 2.83
C ASN A 215 17.20 19.08 2.19
N ASP A 216 16.53 18.06 2.72
CA ASP A 216 16.58 16.72 2.13
C ASP A 216 16.16 16.78 0.65
N PRO A 217 16.95 16.21 -0.28
CA PRO A 217 16.70 16.33 -1.71
C PRO A 217 15.51 15.49 -2.20
N VAL A 218 15.04 14.53 -1.40
CA VAL A 218 13.91 13.64 -1.73
C VAL A 218 12.64 14.11 -1.03
N PHE A 219 12.74 14.51 0.24
CA PHE A 219 11.63 14.98 1.06
C PHE A 219 12.01 16.27 1.82
N PRO A 220 12.08 17.44 1.15
CA PRO A 220 12.39 18.70 1.83
C PRO A 220 11.24 19.15 2.74
N LEU A 221 11.57 19.98 3.74
CA LEU A 221 10.59 20.42 4.75
C LEU A 221 9.40 21.21 4.14
N ALA A 222 9.61 21.84 2.99
CA ALA A 222 8.56 22.58 2.30
C ALA A 222 7.52 21.69 1.58
N MET A 223 7.76 20.38 1.44
CA MET A 223 6.74 19.40 1.05
C MET A 223 5.91 18.89 2.24
N SER A 224 6.18 19.39 3.45
CA SER A 224 5.78 18.77 4.72
C SER A 224 5.32 19.77 5.78
N GLU A 225 4.65 20.86 5.37
CA GLU A 225 4.06 21.79 6.33
C GLU A 225 3.17 21.06 7.37
N ASP A 226 2.58 19.90 7.02
CA ASP A 226 1.68 19.10 7.89
C ASP A 226 2.05 17.60 8.11
N GLY A 227 3.24 17.11 7.72
CA GLY A 227 3.48 15.64 7.65
C GLY A 227 4.95 15.22 7.40
N PHE A 228 5.59 14.25 8.09
CA PHE A 228 6.92 13.75 7.66
C PHE A 228 7.13 12.23 7.70
N HIS A 229 8.11 11.80 6.90
CA HIS A 229 8.62 10.44 6.75
C HIS A 229 9.82 10.21 7.66
N GLY A 230 9.84 9.15 8.45
CA GLY A 230 11.11 8.66 8.97
C GLY A 230 11.98 8.14 7.83
N VAL A 231 12.90 8.94 7.29
CA VAL A 231 13.91 8.45 6.34
C VAL A 231 15.16 8.10 7.13
N GLU A 232 15.29 6.84 7.53
CA GLU A 232 16.62 6.29 7.77
C GLU A 232 17.21 5.93 6.41
N ILE A 233 18.40 6.46 6.10
CA ILE A 233 19.06 6.32 4.81
C ILE A 233 19.20 4.83 4.45
N PHE A 234 18.80 4.50 3.22
CA PHE A 234 18.71 3.17 2.63
C PHE A 234 20.07 2.46 2.68
N ASP A 235 20.28 1.60 3.66
CA ASP A 235 21.37 0.62 3.68
C ASP A 235 20.85 -0.68 3.06
N PRO A 236 21.41 -1.14 1.91
CA PRO A 236 20.98 -2.39 1.28
C PRO A 236 21.02 -3.61 2.22
N ALA A 237 21.93 -3.64 3.19
CA ALA A 237 21.97 -4.70 4.20
C ALA A 237 20.78 -4.61 5.15
N LYS A 238 20.36 -3.39 5.55
CA LYS A 238 19.14 -3.18 6.34
C LYS A 238 17.88 -3.53 5.54
N ALA A 239 17.84 -3.22 4.24
CA ALA A 239 16.71 -3.59 3.37
C ALA A 239 16.56 -5.12 3.25
N LYS A 240 17.68 -5.84 3.06
CA LYS A 240 17.66 -7.32 3.08
C LYS A 240 17.25 -7.87 4.45
N ALA A 241 17.76 -7.30 5.54
CA ALA A 241 17.39 -7.72 6.89
C ALA A 241 15.90 -7.48 7.19
N LEU A 242 15.36 -6.33 6.81
CA LEU A 242 13.92 -6.04 6.90
C LEU A 242 13.12 -7.04 6.08
N TYR A 243 13.58 -7.37 4.89
CA TYR A 243 12.94 -8.34 4.03
C TYR A 243 12.91 -9.75 4.61
N ASP A 244 14.05 -10.23 5.12
CA ASP A 244 14.14 -11.53 5.79
C ASP A 244 13.26 -11.56 7.05
N TYR A 245 13.22 -10.47 7.82
CA TYR A 245 12.36 -10.32 9.00
C TYR A 245 10.87 -10.34 8.64
N VAL A 246 10.46 -9.59 7.61
CA VAL A 246 9.06 -9.58 7.14
C VAL A 246 8.67 -10.97 6.63
N LYS A 247 9.57 -11.62 5.88
CA LYS A 247 9.35 -13.00 5.44
C LYS A 247 9.13 -13.92 6.62
N GLU A 248 10.02 -13.92 7.61
CA GLU A 248 9.86 -14.74 8.81
C GLU A 248 8.52 -14.44 9.51
N PHE A 249 8.23 -13.17 9.79
CA PHE A 249 6.99 -12.75 10.43
C PHE A 249 5.73 -13.22 9.69
N VAL A 250 5.71 -13.13 8.36
CA VAL A 250 4.56 -13.57 7.56
C VAL A 250 4.46 -15.10 7.49
N TYR A 251 5.59 -15.81 7.45
CA TYR A 251 5.62 -17.27 7.29
C TYR A 251 5.41 -18.05 8.58
N THR A 252 5.98 -17.59 9.68
CA THR A 252 6.12 -18.37 10.91
C THR A 252 5.12 -17.99 11.99
N THR A 253 4.35 -16.93 11.80
CA THR A 253 3.27 -16.59 12.73
C THR A 253 2.12 -17.60 12.56
N VAL A 254 1.91 -18.38 13.62
CA VAL A 254 0.97 -19.52 13.72
C VAL A 254 -0.33 -19.09 14.36
#